data_AF-A0A6A2ZHP9-F1
#
_entry.id   AF-A0A6A2ZHP9-F1
#
_cell.length_a   1.000
_cell.length_b   1.000
_cell.length_c   1.000
_cell.angle_alpha   90.00
_cell.angle_beta   90.00
_cell.angle_gamma   90.00
#
_symmetry.space_group_name_H-M   'P 1'
#
loop_
_entity.id
_entity.type
_entity.pdbx_description
1 polymer ?
#
loop_
_entity_poly.entity_id
_entity_poly.type
_entity_poly.pdbx_seq_one_letter_code
_entity_poly.pdbx_strand_id
1 'polypeptide(L)'
;MVFHAALRALNIDISLVKIIGLIMNQSYFSGVERAESEKRFLNDRILRLPDNDLMWSLALPDGADRDHELCNPMAADESLKEKMGRLPQCLVYGHHEIPLIDKQKELVRILEAHGVEVVAEFLE
;
A
#
# COMPACT_ATOMS: atom_id res chain seq x y z
N MET A 1 6.01 -0.66 -3.62
CA MET A 1 7.11 -1.55 -4.11
C MET A 1 7.30 -2.77 -3.22
N VAL A 2 7.66 -2.65 -1.93
CA VAL A 2 7.90 -3.80 -1.01
C VAL A 2 6.74 -4.80 -1.02
N PHE A 3 5.51 -4.31 -0.82
CA PHE A 3 4.28 -5.11 -0.85
C PHE A 3 4.14 -5.93 -2.15
N HIS A 4 4.20 -5.27 -3.31
CA HIS A 4 4.07 -5.91 -4.62
C HIS A 4 5.20 -6.90 -4.92
N ALA A 5 6.43 -6.58 -4.52
CA ALA A 5 7.57 -7.47 -4.67
C ALA A 5 7.40 -8.75 -3.84
N ALA A 6 6.92 -8.62 -2.60
CA ALA A 6 6.65 -9.77 -1.74
C ALA A 6 5.52 -10.64 -2.29
N LEU A 7 4.43 -10.04 -2.80
CA LEU A 7 3.38 -10.79 -3.48
C LEU A 7 3.90 -11.54 -4.70
N ARG A 8 4.79 -10.93 -5.50
CA ARG A 8 5.42 -11.62 -6.64
C ARG A 8 6.35 -12.75 -6.19
N ALA A 9 7.09 -12.56 -5.10
CA ALA A 9 7.98 -13.57 -4.53
C ALA A 9 7.26 -14.87 -4.15
N LEU A 10 5.97 -14.80 -3.77
CA LEU A 10 5.14 -15.99 -3.48
C LEU A 10 4.89 -16.89 -4.70
N ASN A 11 5.15 -16.40 -5.92
CA ASN A 11 4.89 -17.11 -7.18
C ASN A 11 6.17 -17.56 -7.89
N ILE A 12 7.35 -17.33 -7.31
CA ILE A 12 8.64 -17.70 -7.91
C ILE A 12 9.45 -18.54 -6.92
N ASP A 13 10.32 -19.40 -7.44
CA ASP A 13 11.22 -20.19 -6.60
C ASP A 13 12.34 -19.30 -6.05
N ILE A 14 12.20 -18.95 -4.77
CA ILE A 14 13.23 -18.27 -3.98
C ILE A 14 13.79 -19.20 -2.90
N SER A 15 13.79 -20.53 -3.08
CA SER A 15 14.22 -21.49 -2.05
C SER A 15 15.61 -21.24 -1.44
N LEU A 16 16.51 -20.54 -2.15
CA LEU A 16 17.81 -20.12 -1.66
C LEU A 16 17.78 -18.88 -0.73
N VAL A 17 16.65 -18.18 -0.64
CA VAL A 17 16.44 -16.95 0.13
C VAL A 17 15.11 -16.99 0.88
N LYS A 18 15.15 -16.85 2.20
CA LYS A 18 13.94 -16.76 3.02
C LYS A 18 13.63 -15.32 3.40
N ILE A 19 12.48 -14.80 2.95
CA ILE A 19 11.94 -13.52 3.43
C ILE A 19 11.27 -13.76 4.79
N ILE A 20 11.81 -13.15 5.84
CA ILE A 20 11.32 -13.34 7.22
C ILE A 20 10.43 -12.19 7.72
N GLY A 21 10.30 -11.12 6.94
CA GLY A 21 9.47 -9.98 7.26
C GLY A 21 9.58 -8.88 6.21
N LEU A 22 8.65 -7.93 6.24
CA LEU A 22 8.58 -6.78 5.34
C LEU A 22 8.60 -5.48 6.14
N ILE A 23 9.38 -4.50 5.69
CA ILE A 23 9.34 -3.14 6.26
C ILE A 23 8.79 -2.21 5.18
N MET A 24 7.63 -1.63 5.45
CA MET A 24 6.89 -0.74 4.57
C MET A 24 6.93 0.67 5.14
N ASN A 25 7.99 1.41 4.80
CA ASN A 25 8.17 2.80 5.21
C ASN A 25 7.44 3.75 4.28
N GLN A 26 6.44 4.47 4.79
CA GLN A 26 5.58 5.40 4.07
C GLN A 26 5.04 4.79 2.77
N SER A 27 4.46 3.58 2.87
CA SER A 27 3.98 2.86 1.70
C SER A 27 2.98 3.70 0.91
N TYR A 28 3.26 3.82 -0.39
CA TYR A 28 2.59 4.74 -1.27
C TYR A 28 1.42 4.04 -1.99
N PHE A 29 0.20 4.31 -1.51
CA PHE A 29 -1.06 3.77 -2.03
C PHE A 29 -2.09 4.89 -2.16
N SER A 30 -2.96 4.79 -3.16
CA SER A 30 -4.08 5.73 -3.36
C SER A 30 -5.28 4.94 -3.90
N GLY A 31 -6.33 5.62 -4.35
CA GLY A 31 -7.52 5.06 -4.95
C GLY A 31 -8.31 6.13 -5.68
N VAL A 32 -9.27 5.74 -6.52
CA VAL A 32 -10.12 6.72 -7.22
C VAL A 32 -10.83 7.61 -6.19
N GLU A 33 -11.46 6.97 -5.20
CA GLU A 33 -12.10 7.64 -4.07
C GLU A 33 -11.07 8.25 -3.11
N ARG A 34 -11.29 9.53 -2.78
CA ARG A 34 -10.38 10.29 -1.90
C ARG A 34 -10.56 9.90 -0.45
N ALA A 35 -9.46 9.56 0.20
CA ALA A 35 -9.43 9.40 1.64
C ALA A 35 -9.62 10.74 2.37
N GLU A 36 -9.99 10.69 3.64
CA GLU A 36 -10.21 11.90 4.45
C GLU A 36 -8.91 12.67 4.69
N SER A 37 -7.79 11.97 4.88
CA SER A 37 -6.45 12.54 4.94
C SER A 37 -6.05 13.25 3.64
N GLU A 38 -6.35 12.68 2.47
CA GLU A 38 -6.14 13.34 1.18
C GLU A 38 -6.92 14.67 1.08
N LYS A 39 -8.15 14.72 1.60
CA LYS A 39 -8.97 15.94 1.66
C LYS A 39 -8.48 16.94 2.71
N ARG A 40 -7.98 16.45 3.85
CA ARG A 40 -7.45 17.29 4.92
C ARG A 40 -6.13 17.96 4.53
N PHE A 41 -5.30 17.24 3.79
CA PHE A 41 -3.94 17.66 3.39
C PHE A 41 -3.85 18.02 1.90
N LEU A 42 -4.93 18.59 1.33
CA LEU A 42 -4.98 19.02 -0.07
C LEU A 42 -3.78 19.87 -0.51
N ASN A 43 -3.35 20.77 0.38
CA ASN A 43 -2.26 21.72 0.16
C ASN A 43 -0.96 21.28 0.84
N ASP A 44 -0.78 19.97 1.06
CA ASP A 44 0.48 19.45 1.60
C ASP A 44 1.67 19.95 0.77
N ARG A 45 2.76 20.33 1.44
CA ARG A 45 3.90 20.96 0.76
C ARG A 45 4.77 19.96 0.00
N ILE A 46 4.65 18.67 0.32
CA ILE A 46 5.45 17.59 -0.23
C ILE A 46 4.64 16.79 -1.24
N LEU A 47 3.39 16.47 -0.91
CA LEU A 47 2.53 15.59 -1.69
C LEU A 47 1.14 16.20 -1.96
N ARG A 48 1.09 17.24 -2.79
CA ARG A 48 -0.20 17.81 -3.22
C ARG A 48 -0.99 16.79 -4.03
N LEU A 49 -2.32 16.85 -3.96
CA LEU A 49 -3.16 15.90 -4.72
C LEU A 49 -2.90 15.88 -6.23
N PRO A 50 -2.73 17.02 -6.94
CA PRO A 50 -2.42 16.98 -8.36
C PRO A 50 -1.08 16.29 -8.68
N ASP A 51 -0.10 16.43 -7.79
CA ASP A 51 1.21 15.77 -7.96
C ASP A 51 1.07 14.25 -7.72
N ASN A 52 0.29 13.84 -6.71
CA ASN A 52 -0.04 12.44 -6.46
C ASN A 52 -0.78 11.80 -7.65
N ASP A 53 -1.79 12.50 -8.20
CA ASP A 53 -2.55 12.02 -9.36
C ASP A 53 -1.65 11.86 -10.59
N LEU A 54 -0.78 12.86 -10.84
CA LEU A 54 0.18 12.80 -11.93
C LEU A 54 1.14 11.62 -11.76
N MET A 55 1.69 11.43 -10.56
CA MET A 55 2.59 10.31 -10.27
C MET A 55 1.93 8.96 -10.57
N TRP A 56 0.66 8.77 -10.19
CA TRP A 56 -0.04 7.53 -10.53
C TRP A 56 -0.33 7.39 -12.02
N SER A 57 -0.72 8.47 -12.70
CA SER A 57 -0.95 8.44 -14.15
C SER A 57 0.31 8.05 -14.94
N LEU A 58 1.50 8.36 -14.42
CA LEU A 58 2.78 7.99 -15.04
C LEU A 58 3.24 6.57 -14.66
N ALA A 59 2.80 6.05 -13.52
CA ALA A 59 3.24 4.75 -13.00
C ALA A 59 2.34 3.58 -13.41
N LEU A 60 1.07 3.88 -13.72
CA LEU A 60 0.07 2.89 -14.06
C LEU A 60 0.06 2.57 -15.57
N PRO A 61 -0.44 1.38 -15.97
CA PRO A 61 -0.62 1.06 -17.38
C PRO A 61 -1.57 2.04 -18.09
N ASP A 62 -1.38 2.24 -19.39
CA ASP A 62 -2.26 3.08 -20.20
C ASP A 62 -3.73 2.64 -20.07
N GLY A 63 -4.59 3.59 -19.72
CA GLY A 63 -6.03 3.37 -19.54
C GLY A 63 -6.44 2.82 -18.17
N ALA A 64 -5.50 2.49 -17.29
CA ALA A 64 -5.79 2.13 -15.91
C ALA A 64 -6.11 3.37 -15.07
N ASP A 65 -7.08 3.26 -14.18
CA ASP A 65 -7.36 4.28 -13.16
C ASP A 65 -6.65 3.95 -11.84
N ARG A 66 -6.85 4.81 -10.83
CA ARG A 66 -6.20 4.67 -9.52
C ARG A 66 -6.72 3.50 -8.67
N ASP A 67 -7.76 2.79 -9.09
CA ASP A 67 -8.20 1.55 -8.43
C ASP A 67 -7.53 0.30 -9.00
N HIS A 68 -6.63 0.46 -9.98
CA HIS A 68 -5.72 -0.60 -10.38
C HIS A 68 -4.91 -1.14 -9.19
N GLU A 69 -4.73 -2.46 -9.11
CA GLU A 69 -4.12 -3.18 -7.97
C GLU A 69 -2.73 -2.65 -7.54
N LEU A 70 -1.97 -2.08 -8.50
CA LEU A 70 -0.67 -1.47 -8.24
C LEU A 70 -0.76 -0.20 -7.38
N CYS A 71 -1.85 0.56 -7.53
CA CYS A 71 -2.14 1.80 -6.81
C CYS A 71 -3.01 1.56 -5.58
N ASN A 72 -4.07 0.76 -5.74
CA ASN A 72 -5.06 0.47 -4.69
C ASN A 72 -5.19 -1.06 -4.50
N PRO A 73 -4.29 -1.71 -3.75
CA PRO A 73 -4.40 -3.15 -3.52
C PRO A 73 -5.67 -3.52 -2.73
N MET A 74 -6.30 -2.55 -2.05
CA MET A 74 -7.54 -2.77 -1.30
C MET A 74 -8.77 -2.91 -2.22
N ALA A 75 -8.70 -2.37 -3.44
CA ALA A 75 -9.70 -2.56 -4.49
C ALA A 75 -9.49 -3.84 -5.31
N ALA A 76 -8.43 -4.62 -5.02
CA ALA A 76 -8.17 -5.85 -5.73
C ALA A 76 -9.22 -6.93 -5.44
N ASP A 77 -9.23 -7.96 -6.28
CA ASP A 77 -10.10 -9.11 -6.11
C ASP A 77 -9.75 -9.95 -4.86
N GLU A 78 -10.66 -10.86 -4.51
CA GLU A 78 -10.47 -11.74 -3.35
C GLU A 78 -9.25 -12.66 -3.50
N SER A 79 -8.84 -13.02 -4.72
CA SER A 79 -7.66 -13.85 -4.94
C SER A 79 -6.38 -13.13 -4.52
N LEU A 80 -6.27 -11.83 -4.84
CA LEU A 80 -5.13 -11.03 -4.38
C LEU A 80 -5.16 -10.89 -2.86
N LYS A 81 -6.34 -10.64 -2.26
CA LYS A 81 -6.49 -10.49 -0.80
C LYS A 81 -6.12 -11.77 -0.03
N GLU A 82 -6.59 -12.93 -0.49
CA GLU A 82 -6.17 -14.24 0.06
C GLU A 82 -4.65 -14.41 -0.01
N LYS A 83 -4.04 -13.96 -1.12
CA LYS A 83 -2.59 -14.01 -1.29
C LYS A 83 -1.85 -13.07 -0.33
N MET A 84 -2.44 -11.95 0.09
CA MET A 84 -1.87 -11.08 1.12
C MET A 84 -1.72 -11.82 2.46
N GLY A 85 -2.65 -12.71 2.80
CA GLY A 85 -2.57 -13.53 4.02
C GLY A 85 -1.35 -14.47 4.09
N ARG A 86 -0.64 -14.66 2.97
CA ARG A 86 0.58 -15.48 2.88
C ARG A 86 1.86 -14.66 3.06
N LEU A 87 1.74 -13.35 3.22
CA LEU A 87 2.90 -12.48 3.47
C LEU A 87 3.48 -12.77 4.87
N PRO A 88 4.80 -12.63 5.06
CA PRO A 88 5.40 -12.74 6.38
C PRO A 88 5.04 -11.51 7.23
N GLN A 89 5.46 -11.51 8.49
CA GLN A 89 5.26 -10.37 9.40
C GLN A 89 5.64 -9.03 8.76
N CYS A 90 4.86 -8.00 9.02
CA CYS A 90 5.02 -6.69 8.40
C CYS A 90 5.24 -5.61 9.46
N LEU A 91 6.21 -4.73 9.25
CA LEU A 91 6.27 -3.42 9.89
C LEU A 91 5.73 -2.39 8.90
N VAL A 92 4.65 -1.70 9.23
CA VAL A 92 4.13 -0.56 8.47
C VAL A 92 4.46 0.71 9.24
N TYR A 93 5.24 1.58 8.62
CA TYR A 93 5.66 2.84 9.20
C TYR A 93 5.03 3.99 8.41
N GLY A 94 4.40 4.94 9.10
CA GLY A 94 3.69 6.06 8.47
C GLY A 94 3.76 7.35 9.29
N HIS A 95 3.26 8.45 8.73
CA HIS A 95 3.19 9.75 9.42
C HIS A 95 1.75 10.27 9.41
N HIS A 96 1.27 10.86 10.51
CA HIS A 96 -0.12 11.35 10.59
C HIS A 96 -0.35 12.58 9.70
N GLU A 97 0.70 13.36 9.49
CA GLU A 97 0.66 14.60 8.70
C GLU A 97 0.92 14.43 7.20
N ILE A 98 0.62 13.25 6.62
CA ILE A 98 0.69 13.06 5.16
C ILE A 98 -0.65 12.59 4.57
N PRO A 99 -0.93 12.91 3.30
CA PRO A 99 -2.15 12.48 2.61
C PRO A 99 -2.37 10.96 2.54
N LEU A 100 -1.31 10.16 2.65
CA LEU A 100 -1.36 8.71 2.41
C LEU A 100 -1.81 7.89 3.63
N ILE A 101 -1.89 8.53 4.81
CA ILE A 101 -2.02 7.82 6.09
C ILE A 101 -3.25 6.92 6.17
N ASP A 102 -4.39 7.34 5.62
CA ASP A 102 -5.60 6.50 5.67
C ASP A 102 -5.45 5.24 4.82
N LYS A 103 -4.81 5.34 3.65
CA LYS A 103 -4.55 4.19 2.78
C LYS A 103 -3.53 3.24 3.40
N GLN A 104 -2.55 3.77 4.13
CA GLN A 104 -1.62 2.96 4.92
C GLN A 104 -2.34 2.23 6.07
N LYS A 105 -3.23 2.91 6.79
CA LYS A 105 -4.06 2.30 7.84
C LYS A 105 -5.04 1.27 7.27
N GLU A 106 -5.59 1.51 6.08
CA GLU A 106 -6.47 0.57 5.37
C GLU A 106 -5.73 -0.74 5.03
N LEU A 107 -4.49 -0.63 4.54
CA LEU A 107 -3.64 -1.79 4.28
C LEU A 107 -3.39 -2.61 5.54
N VAL A 108 -3.04 -1.96 6.66
CA VAL A 108 -2.81 -2.64 7.96
C VAL A 108 -4.03 -3.48 8.33
N ARG A 109 -5.23 -2.88 8.28
CA ARG A 109 -6.49 -3.59 8.62
C ARG A 109 -6.71 -4.81 7.74
N ILE A 110 -6.44 -4.71 6.43
CA ILE A 110 -6.63 -5.83 5.50
C ILE A 110 -5.61 -6.93 5.78
N LEU A 111 -4.34 -6.59 6.02
CA LEU A 111 -3.30 -7.57 6.37
C LEU A 111 -3.65 -8.31 7.67
N GLU A 112 -4.05 -7.59 8.72
CA GLU A 112 -4.48 -8.17 9.99
C GLU A 112 -5.72 -9.07 9.83
N ALA A 113 -6.71 -8.63 9.04
CA ALA A 113 -7.92 -9.42 8.76
C ALA A 113 -7.63 -10.73 8.04
N HIS A 114 -6.51 -10.82 7.30
CA HIS A 114 -6.04 -12.04 6.64
C HIS A 114 -4.99 -12.79 7.45
N GLY A 115 -4.82 -12.45 8.74
CA GLY A 115 -3.97 -13.18 9.68
C GLY A 115 -2.48 -12.88 9.60
N VAL A 116 -2.08 -11.82 8.89
CA VAL A 116 -0.69 -11.36 8.86
C VAL A 116 -0.38 -10.63 10.17
N GLU A 117 0.73 -10.97 10.81
CA GLU A 117 1.23 -10.23 11.95
C GLU A 117 1.75 -8.87 11.48
N VAL A 118 1.15 -7.78 11.96
CA VAL A 118 1.53 -6.41 11.59
C VAL A 118 1.90 -5.60 12.83
N VAL A 119 3.08 -5.00 12.79
CA VAL A 119 3.48 -3.91 13.68
C VAL A 119 3.24 -2.61 12.92
N ALA A 120 2.37 -1.74 13.43
CA ALA A 120 2.04 -0.47 12.80
C ALA A 120 2.51 0.70 13.66
N GLU A 121 3.41 1.52 13.10
CA GLU A 121 4.03 2.66 13.75
C GLU A 121 3.72 3.93 12.96
N PHE A 122 2.82 4.76 13.48
CA PHE A 122 2.42 6.01 12.85
C PHE A 122 2.87 7.19 13.71
N LEU A 123 3.90 7.91 13.26
CA LEU A 123 4.40 9.08 13.97
C LEU A 123 3.41 10.24 13.95
N GLU A 124 3.41 11.04 15.02
CA GLU A 124 2.71 12.34 15.07
C GLU A 124 3.30 13.33 14.07
#